data_AF-A0A4Y3PJR1-F1
#
_entry.id   AF-A0A4Y3PJR1-F1
#
_cell.length_a   1.000
_cell.length_b   1.000
_cell.length_c   1.000
_cell.angle_alpha   90.00
_cell.angle_beta   90.00
_cell.angle_gamma   90.00
#
_symmetry.space_group_name_H-M   'P 1'
#
loop_
_entity.id
_entity.type
_entity.pdbx_description
1 polymer ?
#
loop_
_entity_poly.entity_id
_entity_poly.type
_entity_poly.pdbx_seq_one_letter_code
_entity_poly.pdbx_strand_id
1 'polypeptide(L)' 'MYDFFSAMFVVIFLLAWGIIVQVRSLPVKWMCLVVMLLFLWGLTELLDYMHPSAPHYE' A
#
# COMPACT_ATOMS: atom_id res chain seq x y z
N MET A 1 -0.88 14.60 12.69
CA MET A 1 -1.69 13.43 12.27
C MET A 1 -1.03 12.69 11.11
N TYR A 2 -0.67 13.39 10.02
CA TYR A 2 0.04 12.77 8.87
C TYR A 2 1.33 12.04 9.24
N ASP A 3 2.14 12.54 10.17
CA ASP A 3 3.39 11.87 10.57
C ASP A 3 3.15 10.49 11.21
N PHE A 4 2.08 10.36 12.01
CA PHE A 4 1.71 9.09 12.63
C PHE A 4 1.17 8.10 11.60
N PHE A 5 0.29 8.55 10.69
CA PHE A 5 -0.20 7.73 9.59
C PHE A 5 0.92 7.29 8.65
N SER A 6 1.86 8.19 8.33
CA SER A 6 3.01 7.91 7.48
C SER A 6 3.96 6.90 8.15
N ALA A 7 4.23 7.05 9.45
CA ALA A 7 5.03 6.10 10.21
C ALA A 7 4.37 4.70 10.27
N MET A 8 3.07 4.62 10.58
CA MET A 8 2.34 3.35 10.56
C MET A 8 2.37 2.69 9.18
N PHE A 9 2.22 3.49 8.11
CA PHE A 9 2.27 2.99 6.74
C PHE A 9 3.62 2.38 6.40
N VAL A 10 4.72 3.07 6.73
CA VAL A 10 6.08 2.56 6.50
C VAL A 10 6.30 1.25 7.26
N VAL A 11 5.82 1.15 8.51
CA VAL A 11 5.95 -0.08 9.30
C VAL A 11 5.19 -1.25 8.66
N ILE A 12 3.94 -1.03 8.24
CA ILE A 12 3.12 -2.06 7.58
C ILE A 12 3.77 -2.49 6.26
N PHE A 13 4.29 -1.54 5.48
CA PHE A 13 4.97 -1.81 4.22
C PHE A 13 6.24 -2.67 4.43
N LEU A 14 7.07 -2.32 5.41
CA LEU A 14 8.28 -3.10 5.73
C LEU A 14 7.95 -4.51 6.23
N LEU A 15 6.89 -4.67 7.03
CA LEU A 15 6.44 -6.00 7.47
C LEU A 15 5.96 -6.85 6.30
N ALA A 16 5.12 -6.28 5.42
CA ALA A 16 4.64 -6.97 4.23
C ALA A 16 5.79 -7.37 3.29
N TRP A 17 6.77 -6.48 3.11
CA TRP A 17 7.98 -6.76 2.35
C TRP A 17 8.80 -7.90 2.95
N GLY A 18 8.98 -7.91 4.28
CA GLY A 18 9.67 -8.98 4.99
C GLY A 18 9.02 -10.35 4.77
N ILE A 19 7.69 -10.40 4.75
CA ILE A 19 6.93 -11.62 4.44
C ILE A 19 7.19 -12.06 2.99
N ILE A 20 7.10 -11.14 2.03
CA ILE A 20 7.34 -11.42 0.59
C ILE A 20 8.74 -11.99 0.34
N VAL A 21 9.75 -11.48 1.05
CA VAL A 21 11.15 -11.96 0.94
C VAL A 21 11.31 -13.36 1.52
N GLN A 22 10.63 -13.68 2.63
CA GLN A 22 10.72 -14.98 3.28
C GLN A 22 9.93 -16.08 2.55
N VAL A 23 8.89 -15.72 1.78
CA VAL A 23 8.10 -16.67 0.99
C VAL A 23 8.94 -17.27 -0.12
N ARG A 24 9.24 -18.56 0.00
CA ARG A 24 9.98 -19.34 -1.02
C ARG A 24 9.13 -19.77 -2.22
N SER A 25 7.81 -19.84 -2.05
CA SER A 25 6.88 -20.27 -3.09
C SER A 25 6.59 -19.12 -4.05
N LEU A 26 7.03 -19.25 -5.31
CA LEU A 26 6.76 -18.31 -6.40
C LEU A 26 5.27 -17.89 -6.51
N PRO A 27 4.28 -18.80 -6.55
CA PRO A 27 2.88 -18.39 -6.68
C PRO A 27 2.37 -17.59 -5.46
N VAL A 28 2.82 -17.93 -4.25
CA VAL A 28 2.46 -17.20 -3.03
C VAL A 28 3.09 -15.81 -3.03
N LYS A 29 4.34 -15.70 -3.51
CA LYS A 29 5.02 -14.41 -3.66
C LYS A 29 4.30 -13.48 -4.64
N TRP A 30 3.84 -14.03 -5.76
CA TRP A 30 3.01 -13.30 -6.73
C TRP A 30 1.69 -12.83 -6.11
N MET A 31 0.99 -13.69 -5.36
CA MET A 31 -0.22 -13.28 -4.63
C MET A 31 0.07 -12.13 -3.65
N CYS A 32 1.13 -12.23 -2.85
CA CYS A 32 1.49 -11.16 -1.92
C CYS A 32 1.83 -9.85 -2.63
N LEU A 33 2.52 -9.90 -3.77
CA LEU A 33 2.80 -8.70 -4.58
C LEU A 33 1.52 -8.07 -5.13
N VAL A 34 0.59 -8.87 -5.64
CA VAL A 34 -0.71 -8.39 -6.13
C VAL A 34 -1.51 -7.72 -5.01
N VAL A 35 -1.57 -8.35 -3.83
CA VAL A 35 -2.24 -7.77 -2.65
C VAL A 35 -1.60 -6.46 -2.25
N MET A 36 -0.26 -6.39 -2.23
CA MET A 36 0.46 -5.15 -1.91
C MET A 36 0.19 -4.06 -2.94
N LEU A 37 0.09 -4.41 -4.22
CA LEU A 37 -0.21 -3.47 -5.29
C LEU A 37 -1.64 -2.92 -5.21
N LEU A 38 -2.63 -3.78 -4.92
CA LEU A 38 -4.01 -3.37 -4.68
C LEU A 38 -4.13 -2.45 -3.46
N PHE A 39 -3.37 -2.73 -2.40
CA PHE A 39 -3.33 -1.89 -1.22
C PHE A 39 -2.76 -0.49 -1.52
N LEU A 40 -1.65 -0.40 -2.26
CA LEU A 40 -1.09 0.89 -2.69
C LEU A 40 -2.04 1.65 -3.62
N TRP A 41 -2.72 0.95 -4.52
CA TRP A 41 -3.72 1.57 -5.40
C TRP A 41 -4.85 2.21 -4.57
N GLY A 42 -5.48 1.43 -3.68
CA GLY A 42 -6.54 1.94 -2.82
C GLY A 42 -6.10 3.09 -1.92
N LEU A 43 -4.83 3.09 -1.48
CA LEU A 43 -4.27 4.20 -0.73
C LEU A 43 -4.13 5.46 -1.59
N THR A 44 -3.68 5.33 -2.83
CA THR A 44 -3.53 6.46 -3.75
C THR A 44 -4.90 7.10 -4.02
N GLU A 45 -5.92 6.27 -4.29
CA GLU A 45 -7.31 6.72 -4.46
C GLU A 45 -7.85 7.40 -3.20
N LEU A 46 -7.62 6.83 -2.01
CA LEU A 46 -8.05 7.42 -0.75
C LEU A 46 -7.36 8.76 -0.48
N LEU A 47 -6.06 8.86 -0.80
CA LEU A 47 -5.30 10.10 -0.66
C LEU A 47 -5.81 11.18 -1.62
N ASP A 48 -6.10 10.82 -2.87
CA ASP A 48 -6.66 11.75 -3.84
C ASP A 48 -8.11 12.15 -3.48
N TYR A 49 -8.90 11.25 -2.91
CA TYR A 49 -10.22 11.61 -2.36
C TYR A 49 -10.12 12.62 -1.20
N MET A 50 -9.17 12.41 -0.28
CA MET A 50 -8.98 13.28 0.89
C MET A 50 -8.33 14.63 0.54
N HIS A 51 -7.45 14.64 -0.47
CA HIS A 51 -6.81 15.83 -1.02
C HIS A 51 -6.84 15.78 -2.54
N PRO A 52 -7.96 16.18 -3.17
CA PRO A 52 -8.10 16.14 -4.61
C PRO A 52 -7.02 17.02 -5.25
N SER A 53 -6.12 16.36 -5.96
CA SER A 53 -5.02 17.02 -6.67
C SER A 53 -5.51 17.68 -7.98
N ALA A 54 -6.69 17.28 -8.46
CA ALA A 54 -7.40 17.85 -9.60
C ALA A 54 -8.93 17.86 -9.32
N PRO A 55 -9.72 18.73 -9.99
CA PRO A 55 -11.18 18.69 -9.92
C PRO A 55 -11.68 17.51 -10.76
N HIS A 56 -11.46 16.29 -10.28
CA HIS A 56 -11.95 15.06 -10.91
C HIS A 56 -13.29 14.57 -10.36
N TYR A 57 -13.76 15.18 -9.27
CA TYR A 57 -14.99 14.81 -8.57
C TYR A 57 -16.08 15.90 -8.65
N GLU A 58 -16.01 16.78 -9.65
CA GLU A 58 -17.15 17.65 -10.03
C GLU A 58 -18.15 16.90 -10.91
#